data_AF-A0A972TK44-F1
#
_entry.id   AF-A0A972TK44-F1
#
_cell.length_a   1.000
_cell.length_b   1.000
_cell.length_c   1.000
_cell.angle_alpha   90.00
_cell.angle_beta   90.00
_cell.angle_gamma   90.00
#
_symmetry.space_group_name_H-M   'P 1'
#
loop_
_entity.id
_entity.type
_entity.pdbx_description
1 polymer ?
#
loop_
_entity_poly.entity_id
_entity_poly.type
_entity_poly.pdbx_seq_one_letter_code
_entity_poly.pdbx_strand_id
1 'polypeptide(L)'
;MTIVTREQAVNNLRQYIGQDLAELAESYGITTFETGKQNKGWKGLVLERLAGLQASSSRAPNGQFYEVKSVSFYYVRGKLVPKETMAITMINPEELKTQSFFQSHCWNKLKSMVFCAAMWHGKNSVKAELLQVTSLDFSSSEDIIKEIAADYEFIRNKLKTEGFESLTGRDGKWIQARTKGPGHGSTSRAFYARKSLVSKIFELSS
;
A
#
# COMPACT_ATOMS: atom_id res chain seq x y z
N MET A 1 -6.77 -20.95 13.29
CA MET A 1 -6.34 -19.99 12.25
C MET A 1 -4.93 -20.36 11.85
N THR A 2 -4.70 -20.66 10.58
CA THR A 2 -3.34 -20.89 10.09
C THR A 2 -2.61 -19.55 10.09
N ILE A 3 -1.56 -19.46 10.89
CA ILE A 3 -0.69 -18.28 10.91
C ILE A 3 0.21 -18.37 9.68
N VAL A 4 0.09 -17.41 8.76
CA VAL A 4 0.94 -17.32 7.56
C VAL A 4 2.09 -16.37 7.84
N THR A 5 3.32 -16.87 7.83
CA THR A 5 4.53 -16.06 7.99
C THR A 5 4.81 -15.23 6.73
N ARG A 6 5.64 -14.18 6.85
CA ARG A 6 6.05 -13.34 5.71
C ARG A 6 6.71 -14.16 4.61
N GLU A 7 7.60 -15.08 5.01
CA GLU A 7 8.28 -15.98 4.09
C GLU A 7 7.31 -16.90 3.34
N GLN A 8 6.35 -17.49 4.06
CA GLN A 8 5.31 -18.32 3.45
C GLN A 8 4.47 -17.51 2.45
N ALA A 9 4.06 -16.29 2.81
CA ALA A 9 3.32 -15.42 1.89
C ALA A 9 4.12 -15.10 0.62
N VAL A 10 5.41 -14.78 0.74
CA VAL A 10 6.30 -14.55 -0.42
C VAL A 10 6.40 -15.80 -1.29
N ASN A 11 6.62 -16.97 -0.68
CA ASN A 11 6.76 -18.24 -1.41
C ASN A 11 5.46 -18.64 -2.12
N ASN A 12 4.31 -18.38 -1.51
CA ASN A 12 3.02 -18.62 -2.15
C ASN A 12 2.82 -17.67 -3.35
N LEU A 13 3.06 -16.37 -3.16
CA LEU A 13 2.84 -15.35 -4.17
C LEU A 13 3.79 -15.47 -5.37
N ARG A 14 5.05 -15.89 -5.15
CA ARG A 14 6.04 -16.04 -6.24
C ARG A 14 5.64 -17.06 -7.31
N GLN A 15 4.80 -18.03 -6.97
CA GLN A 15 4.29 -19.04 -7.92
C GLN A 15 3.39 -18.42 -9.00
N TYR A 16 2.88 -17.21 -8.77
CA TYR A 16 1.95 -16.52 -9.65
C TYR A 16 2.62 -15.38 -10.44
N ILE A 17 3.95 -15.21 -10.35
CA ILE A 17 4.67 -14.23 -11.17
C ILE A 17 4.49 -14.60 -12.66
N GLY A 18 4.17 -13.59 -13.48
CA GLY A 18 3.85 -13.72 -14.90
C GLY A 18 2.40 -14.11 -15.20
N GLN A 19 1.58 -14.40 -14.17
CA GLN A 19 0.17 -14.74 -14.36
C GLN A 19 -0.73 -13.51 -14.26
N ASP A 20 -1.89 -13.57 -14.93
CA ASP A 20 -2.91 -12.53 -14.84
C ASP A 20 -3.75 -12.71 -13.57
N LEU A 21 -3.66 -11.74 -12.65
CA LEU A 21 -4.43 -11.74 -11.41
C LEU A 21 -5.94 -11.74 -11.65
N ALA A 22 -6.40 -11.32 -12.82
CA ALA A 22 -7.82 -11.28 -13.15
C ALA A 22 -8.44 -12.67 -13.31
N GLU A 23 -7.70 -13.60 -13.92
CA GLU A 23 -8.11 -15.00 -14.06
C GLU A 23 -8.21 -15.66 -12.68
N LEU A 24 -7.29 -15.30 -11.77
CA LEU A 24 -7.31 -15.74 -10.38
C LEU A 24 -8.44 -15.08 -9.57
N ALA A 25 -8.83 -13.86 -9.89
CA ALA A 25 -9.96 -13.20 -9.24
C ALA A 25 -11.26 -13.97 -9.47
N GLU A 26 -11.48 -14.44 -10.70
CA GLU A 26 -12.65 -15.24 -11.07
C GLU A 26 -12.70 -16.56 -10.29
N SER A 27 -11.59 -17.28 -10.19
CA SER A 27 -11.52 -18.55 -9.46
C SER A 27 -11.80 -18.41 -7.95
N TYR A 28 -11.50 -17.24 -7.37
CA TYR A 28 -11.82 -16.92 -5.97
C TYR A 28 -13.17 -16.19 -5.78
N GLY A 29 -13.95 -15.97 -6.84
CA GLY A 29 -15.21 -15.23 -6.76
C GLY A 29 -15.05 -13.76 -6.35
N ILE A 30 -13.90 -13.14 -6.64
CA ILE A 30 -13.60 -11.75 -6.31
C ILE A 30 -14.11 -10.83 -7.42
N THR A 31 -15.04 -9.95 -7.07
CA THR A 31 -15.62 -8.98 -7.99
C THR A 31 -14.60 -7.92 -8.44
N THR A 32 -14.22 -7.96 -9.72
CA THR A 32 -13.32 -6.97 -10.35
C THR A 32 -14.05 -5.73 -10.86
N PHE A 33 -15.35 -5.84 -11.19
CA PHE A 33 -16.23 -4.76 -11.61
C PHE A 33 -17.59 -4.83 -10.91
N GLU A 34 -18.09 -3.68 -10.48
CA GLU A 34 -19.40 -3.54 -9.86
C GLU A 34 -20.12 -2.35 -10.49
N THR A 35 -21.33 -2.54 -11.01
CA THR A 35 -22.15 -1.47 -11.63
C THR A 35 -21.42 -0.65 -12.71
N GLY A 36 -20.59 -1.31 -13.53
CA GLY A 36 -19.81 -0.65 -14.59
C GLY A 36 -18.57 0.13 -14.11
N LYS A 37 -18.27 0.11 -12.81
CA LYS A 37 -17.06 0.70 -12.23
C LYS A 37 -16.10 -0.39 -11.78
N GLN A 38 -14.82 -0.23 -12.09
CA GLN A 38 -13.81 -1.17 -11.61
C GLN A 38 -13.67 -1.07 -10.09
N ASN A 39 -13.70 -2.22 -9.41
CA ASN A 39 -13.39 -2.31 -7.99
C ASN A 39 -11.91 -1.94 -7.79
N LYS A 40 -11.60 -0.87 -7.08
CA LYS A 40 -10.21 -0.42 -6.94
C LYS A 40 -9.35 -1.36 -6.08
N GLY A 41 -9.98 -2.20 -5.25
CA GLY A 41 -9.31 -3.08 -4.29
C GLY A 41 -9.13 -4.52 -4.74
N TRP A 42 -9.67 -4.94 -5.89
CA TRP A 42 -9.75 -6.36 -6.26
C TRP A 42 -8.37 -7.04 -6.31
N LYS A 43 -7.34 -6.37 -6.82
CA LYS A 43 -5.97 -6.90 -6.89
C LYS A 43 -5.41 -7.23 -5.51
N GLY A 44 -5.64 -6.35 -4.53
CA GLY A 44 -5.23 -6.56 -3.15
C GLY A 44 -5.89 -7.79 -2.54
N LEU A 45 -7.21 -7.95 -2.77
CA LEU A 45 -7.95 -9.11 -2.28
C LEU A 45 -7.45 -10.42 -2.89
N VAL A 46 -7.16 -10.44 -4.19
CA VAL A 46 -6.57 -11.62 -4.85
C VAL A 46 -5.22 -11.97 -4.21
N LEU A 47 -4.33 -10.99 -4.07
CA LEU A 47 -3.00 -11.22 -3.49
C LEU A 47 -3.07 -11.66 -2.03
N GLU A 48 -4.00 -11.15 -1.24
CA GLU A 48 -4.24 -11.65 0.12
C GLU A 48 -4.64 -13.13 0.11
N ARG A 49 -5.56 -13.54 -0.80
CA ARG A 49 -5.93 -14.96 -0.95
C ARG A 49 -4.75 -15.83 -1.37
N LEU A 50 -4.00 -15.39 -2.39
CA LEU A 50 -2.83 -16.09 -2.90
C LEU A 50 -1.73 -16.22 -1.85
N ALA A 51 -1.56 -15.20 -0.99
CA ALA A 51 -0.63 -15.27 0.14
C ALA A 51 -1.06 -16.31 1.20
N GLY A 52 -2.31 -16.76 1.20
CA GLY A 52 -2.89 -17.64 2.22
C GLY A 52 -3.61 -16.88 3.35
N LEU A 53 -3.86 -15.58 3.16
CA LEU A 53 -4.49 -14.72 4.15
C LEU A 53 -6.02 -14.73 4.00
N GLN A 54 -6.71 -14.50 5.13
CA GLN A 54 -8.13 -14.25 5.13
C GLN A 54 -8.38 -12.74 4.98
N ALA A 55 -9.30 -12.37 4.09
CA ALA A 55 -9.72 -10.98 3.94
C ALA A 55 -10.20 -10.43 5.29
N SER A 56 -9.69 -9.27 5.67
CA SER A 56 -10.04 -8.58 6.92
C SER A 56 -10.11 -7.08 6.69
N SER A 57 -11.10 -6.42 7.29
CA SER A 57 -11.21 -4.96 7.29
C SER A 57 -10.40 -4.30 8.42
N SER A 58 -9.57 -5.08 9.14
CA SER A 58 -8.77 -4.58 10.25
C SER A 58 -7.71 -3.57 9.79
N ARG A 59 -7.43 -2.58 10.64
CA ARG A 59 -6.29 -1.66 10.47
C ARG A 59 -4.94 -2.28 10.82
N ALA A 60 -4.95 -3.44 11.49
CA ALA A 60 -3.74 -4.21 11.76
C ALA A 60 -3.07 -4.67 10.44
N PRO A 61 -1.79 -5.08 10.49
CA PRO A 61 -1.16 -5.75 9.35
C PRO A 61 -1.96 -6.98 8.89
N ASN A 62 -1.99 -7.25 7.58
CA ASN A 62 -2.76 -8.38 7.02
C ASN A 62 -2.26 -9.74 7.51
N GLY A 63 -0.95 -9.88 7.71
CA GLY A 63 -0.31 -11.07 8.23
C GLY A 63 0.09 -10.92 9.71
N GLN A 64 0.77 -11.93 10.24
CA GLN A 64 1.34 -11.87 11.58
C GLN A 64 2.54 -10.92 11.58
N PHE A 65 2.28 -9.61 11.78
CA PHE A 65 3.27 -8.52 11.83
C PHE A 65 3.82 -7.99 10.50
N TYR A 66 3.21 -8.34 9.35
CA TYR A 66 3.55 -7.75 8.05
C TYR A 66 2.31 -7.38 7.23
N GLU A 67 2.46 -6.44 6.31
CA GLU A 67 1.41 -5.98 5.41
C GLU A 67 1.62 -6.54 3.99
N VAL A 68 0.55 -6.88 3.26
CA VAL A 68 0.64 -7.16 1.82
C VAL A 68 0.19 -5.91 1.06
N LYS A 69 1.06 -5.39 0.19
CA LYS A 69 0.76 -4.22 -0.64
C LYS A 69 0.98 -4.53 -2.10
N SER A 70 0.11 -3.99 -2.95
CA SER A 70 0.32 -3.98 -4.40
C SER A 70 0.30 -2.57 -4.97
N VAL A 71 1.10 -2.35 -6.01
CA VAL A 71 1.11 -1.12 -6.79
C VAL A 71 1.19 -1.47 -8.27
N SER A 72 0.45 -0.72 -9.09
CA SER A 72 0.53 -0.88 -10.55
C SER A 72 1.80 -0.20 -11.09
N PHE A 73 2.54 -0.86 -11.97
CA PHE A 73 3.74 -0.36 -12.65
C PHE A 73 3.55 -0.33 -14.17
N TYR A 74 4.37 0.48 -14.86
CA TYR A 74 4.39 0.54 -16.31
C TYR A 74 5.81 0.86 -16.81
N TYR A 75 6.09 0.54 -18.07
CA TYR A 75 7.39 0.86 -18.67
C TYR A 75 7.48 2.32 -19.12
N VAL A 76 8.57 2.97 -18.73
CA VAL A 76 9.02 4.25 -19.28
C VAL A 76 10.45 4.06 -19.74
N ARG A 77 10.70 4.16 -21.06
CA ARG A 77 12.04 3.96 -21.66
C ARG A 77 12.73 2.68 -21.17
N GLY A 78 11.98 1.56 -21.15
CA GLY A 78 12.48 0.24 -20.73
C GLY A 78 12.59 0.03 -19.22
N LYS A 79 12.29 1.02 -18.36
CA LYS A 79 12.33 0.89 -16.90
C LYS A 79 10.91 0.81 -16.33
N LEU A 80 10.69 -0.11 -15.39
CA LEU A 80 9.46 -0.17 -14.61
C LEU A 80 9.40 1.02 -13.65
N VAL A 81 8.31 1.77 -13.70
CA VAL A 81 8.05 2.89 -12.79
C VAL A 81 6.64 2.80 -12.21
N PRO A 82 6.42 3.24 -10.95
CA PRO A 82 5.11 3.14 -10.32
C PRO A 82 4.11 4.08 -10.99
N LYS A 83 2.96 3.52 -11.39
CA LYS A 83 1.85 4.27 -12.00
C LYS A 83 1.14 5.16 -10.98
N GLU A 84 1.11 4.75 -9.72
CA GLU A 84 0.34 5.37 -8.66
C GLU A 84 1.09 5.41 -7.33
N THR A 85 0.56 6.20 -6.40
CA THR A 85 0.97 6.21 -4.99
C THR A 85 0.37 5.02 -4.27
N MET A 86 1.01 4.54 -3.22
CA MET A 86 0.51 3.40 -2.43
C MET A 86 -0.18 3.88 -1.15
N ALA A 87 -1.42 3.44 -0.90
CA ALA A 87 -2.09 3.72 0.37
C ALA A 87 -1.42 2.94 1.50
N ILE A 88 -1.08 3.61 2.61
CA ILE A 88 -0.49 2.98 3.79
C ILE A 88 -1.60 2.66 4.78
N THR A 89 -2.18 3.69 5.41
CA THR A 89 -3.27 3.59 6.39
C THR A 89 -4.11 4.87 6.43
N MET A 90 -5.36 4.77 6.90
CA MET A 90 -6.20 5.93 7.16
C MET A 90 -5.64 6.79 8.30
N ILE A 91 -5.76 8.11 8.21
CA ILE A 91 -5.39 9.03 9.29
C ILE A 91 -6.57 9.12 10.26
N ASN A 92 -6.31 8.79 11.53
CA ASN A 92 -7.17 9.16 12.64
C ASN A 92 -6.55 10.39 13.33
N PRO A 93 -7.27 11.54 13.41
CA PRO A 93 -6.72 12.75 14.02
C PRO A 93 -6.26 12.57 15.47
N GLU A 94 -7.00 11.81 16.27
CA GLU A 94 -6.70 11.64 17.70
C GLU A 94 -5.47 10.74 17.92
N GLU A 95 -5.36 9.67 17.14
CA GLU A 95 -4.16 8.82 17.12
C GLU A 95 -2.95 9.63 16.61
N LEU A 96 -3.10 10.38 15.52
CA LEU A 96 -2.00 11.15 14.93
C LEU A 96 -1.50 12.22 15.91
N LYS A 97 -2.39 12.91 16.64
CA LYS A 97 -1.97 13.89 17.66
C LYS A 97 -1.14 13.26 18.78
N THR A 98 -1.44 12.03 19.18
CA THR A 98 -0.86 11.40 20.37
C THR A 98 0.35 10.51 20.07
N GLN A 99 0.34 9.77 18.97
CA GLN A 99 1.37 8.78 18.62
C GLN A 99 2.50 9.38 17.79
N SER A 100 3.75 9.15 18.23
CA SER A 100 4.93 9.40 17.39
C SER A 100 5.01 8.40 16.24
N PHE A 101 5.85 8.69 15.24
CA PHE A 101 6.00 7.82 14.07
C PHE A 101 6.20 6.33 14.42
N PHE A 102 7.17 5.99 15.28
CA PHE A 102 7.49 4.59 15.60
C PHE A 102 6.44 3.88 16.46
N GLN A 103 5.48 4.61 17.04
CA GLN A 103 4.34 4.03 17.75
C GLN A 103 3.09 3.92 16.86
N SER A 104 3.13 4.53 15.67
CA SER A 104 1.95 4.69 14.82
C SER A 104 1.59 3.45 14.01
N HIS A 105 0.33 3.37 13.60
CA HIS A 105 -0.12 2.42 12.58
C HIS A 105 0.58 2.61 11.22
N CYS A 106 1.02 3.84 10.91
CA CYS A 106 1.77 4.11 9.69
C CYS A 106 3.08 3.32 9.68
N TRP A 107 3.86 3.42 10.77
CA TRP A 107 5.09 2.64 10.93
C TRP A 107 4.82 1.14 10.96
N ASN A 108 3.79 0.68 11.69
CA ASN A 108 3.48 -0.74 11.75
C ASN A 108 3.17 -1.39 10.38
N LYS A 109 2.62 -0.62 9.44
CA LYS A 109 2.40 -1.11 8.06
C LYS A 109 3.60 -0.94 7.13
N LEU A 110 4.52 -0.01 7.45
CA LEU A 110 5.72 0.21 6.64
C LEU A 110 6.88 -0.70 7.05
N LYS A 111 7.06 -0.95 8.35
CA LYS A 111 8.24 -1.62 8.91
C LYS A 111 8.48 -3.02 8.34
N SER A 112 7.40 -3.74 8.02
CA SER A 112 7.51 -5.04 7.38
C SER A 112 6.37 -5.26 6.39
N MET A 113 6.72 -5.57 5.14
CA MET A 113 5.73 -5.81 4.10
C MET A 113 6.17 -6.83 3.07
N VAL A 114 5.18 -7.46 2.43
CA VAL A 114 5.31 -8.13 1.14
C VAL A 114 4.79 -7.17 0.08
N PHE A 115 5.63 -6.85 -0.91
CA PHE A 115 5.33 -5.89 -1.96
C PHE A 115 5.16 -6.62 -3.30
N CYS A 116 4.06 -6.34 -3.98
CA CYS A 116 3.69 -6.94 -5.26
C CYS A 116 3.59 -5.86 -6.34
N ALA A 117 4.45 -5.94 -7.35
CA ALA A 117 4.34 -5.10 -8.54
C ALA A 117 3.41 -5.76 -9.56
N ALA A 118 2.37 -5.06 -9.99
CA ALA A 118 1.45 -5.55 -11.02
C ALA A 118 1.52 -4.67 -12.27
N MET A 119 1.42 -5.24 -13.47
CA MET A 119 1.44 -4.49 -14.72
C MET A 119 0.18 -3.63 -14.87
N TRP A 120 0.38 -2.40 -15.31
CA TRP A 120 -0.69 -1.49 -15.67
C TRP A 120 -0.99 -1.60 -17.18
N HIS A 121 -2.16 -2.14 -17.51
CA HIS A 121 -2.62 -2.31 -18.89
C HIS A 121 -3.65 -1.27 -19.34
N GLY A 122 -3.79 -0.14 -18.63
CA GLY A 122 -4.78 0.88 -18.93
C GLY A 122 -5.82 1.09 -17.84
N LYS A 123 -6.62 2.15 -17.99
CA LYS A 123 -7.76 2.43 -17.11
C LYS A 123 -8.85 1.39 -17.37
N ASN A 124 -9.44 0.84 -16.30
CA ASN A 124 -10.49 -0.19 -16.40
C ASN A 124 -10.03 -1.44 -17.17
N SER A 125 -8.72 -1.71 -17.20
CA SER A 125 -8.22 -2.97 -17.76
C SER A 125 -8.77 -4.14 -16.96
N VAL A 126 -9.25 -5.16 -17.68
CA VAL A 126 -9.59 -6.45 -17.10
C VAL A 126 -8.35 -7.27 -16.76
N LYS A 127 -7.18 -6.95 -17.33
CA LYS A 127 -5.90 -7.64 -17.08
C LYS A 127 -5.06 -6.96 -16.01
N ALA A 128 -4.33 -7.76 -15.24
CA ALA A 128 -3.28 -7.32 -14.33
C ALA A 128 -2.24 -8.43 -14.08
N GLU A 129 -1.17 -8.44 -14.85
CA GLU A 129 -0.07 -9.40 -14.67
C GLU A 129 0.74 -9.12 -13.39
N LEU A 130 1.02 -10.14 -12.58
CA LEU A 130 1.92 -10.02 -11.43
C LEU A 130 3.38 -10.07 -11.90
N LEU A 131 4.11 -8.95 -11.79
CA LEU A 131 5.47 -8.83 -12.32
C LEU A 131 6.53 -9.29 -11.33
N GLN A 132 6.37 -8.95 -10.05
CA GLN A 132 7.38 -9.21 -9.04
C GLN A 132 6.74 -9.28 -7.66
N VAL A 133 7.30 -10.17 -6.84
CA VAL A 133 6.97 -10.34 -5.43
C VAL A 133 8.26 -10.26 -4.63
N THR A 134 8.26 -9.37 -3.65
CA THR A 134 9.40 -9.14 -2.79
C THR A 134 8.95 -8.86 -1.36
N SER A 135 9.88 -8.86 -0.42
CA SER A 135 9.62 -8.51 0.97
C SER A 135 10.62 -7.52 1.49
N LEU A 136 10.15 -6.61 2.33
CA LEU A 136 10.96 -5.60 2.99
C LEU A 136 10.80 -5.72 4.51
N ASP A 137 11.90 -5.49 5.19
CA ASP A 137 11.99 -5.41 6.65
C ASP A 137 12.90 -4.23 6.98
N PHE A 138 12.28 -3.09 7.26
CA PHE A 138 12.99 -1.85 7.49
C PHE A 138 13.48 -1.78 8.93
N SER A 139 14.76 -1.47 9.10
CA SER A 139 15.29 -1.06 10.40
C SER A 139 14.92 0.39 10.69
N SER A 140 14.60 0.70 11.95
CA SER A 140 14.37 2.08 12.40
C SER A 140 15.60 2.98 12.26
N SER A 141 16.80 2.40 12.08
CA SER A 141 18.06 3.16 11.94
C SER A 141 18.34 3.65 10.52
N GLU A 142 17.62 3.14 9.51
CA GLU A 142 17.85 3.51 8.11
C GLU A 142 17.53 4.99 7.86
N ASP A 143 18.36 5.66 7.06
CA ASP A 143 18.21 7.10 6.81
C ASP A 143 16.88 7.44 6.13
N ILE A 144 16.42 6.58 5.21
CA ILE A 144 15.10 6.75 4.59
C ILE A 144 13.97 6.70 5.62
N ILE A 145 14.11 5.89 6.68
CA ILE A 145 13.11 5.79 7.74
C ILE A 145 13.09 7.05 8.60
N LYS A 146 14.25 7.66 8.86
CA LYS A 146 14.32 8.98 9.52
C LYS A 146 13.63 10.06 8.70
N GLU A 147 13.80 10.06 7.38
CA GLU A 147 13.11 11.00 6.49
C GLU A 147 11.59 10.77 6.45
N ILE A 148 11.13 9.52 6.42
CA ILE A 148 9.69 9.19 6.51
C ILE A 148 9.12 9.61 7.88
N ALA A 149 9.88 9.41 8.96
CA ALA A 149 9.50 9.87 10.30
C ALA A 149 9.35 11.40 10.34
N ALA A 150 10.26 12.14 9.70
CA ALA A 150 10.18 13.59 9.60
C ALA A 150 8.92 14.05 8.85
N ASP A 151 8.54 13.38 7.75
CA ASP A 151 7.29 13.65 7.05
C ASP A 151 6.06 13.39 7.94
N TYR A 152 6.07 12.29 8.70
CA TYR A 152 4.99 11.96 9.62
C TYR A 152 4.84 13.04 10.70
N GLU A 153 5.96 13.44 11.33
CA GLU A 153 5.93 14.47 12.37
C GLU A 153 5.57 15.86 11.81
N PHE A 154 5.96 16.17 10.57
CA PHE A 154 5.50 17.37 9.87
C PHE A 154 3.96 17.38 9.72
N ILE A 155 3.39 16.29 9.19
CA ILE A 155 1.93 16.14 9.01
C ILE A 155 1.22 16.17 10.38
N ARG A 156 1.80 15.53 11.40
CA ARG A 156 1.30 15.53 12.77
C ARG A 156 1.29 16.93 13.38
N ASN A 157 2.38 17.68 13.23
CA ASN A 157 2.47 19.04 13.75
C ASN A 157 1.46 19.95 13.07
N LYS A 158 1.36 19.87 11.74
CA LYS A 158 0.37 20.62 10.95
C LYS A 158 -1.06 20.34 11.41
N LEU A 159 -1.42 19.07 11.66
CA LEU A 159 -2.71 18.73 12.26
C LEU A 159 -2.93 19.45 13.61
N LYS A 160 -1.92 19.49 14.48
CA LYS A 160 -2.04 20.10 15.81
C LYS A 160 -2.21 21.62 15.75
N THR A 161 -1.50 22.29 14.84
CA THR A 161 -1.44 23.75 14.77
C THR A 161 -2.49 24.36 13.85
N GLU A 162 -2.85 23.67 12.78
CA GLU A 162 -3.71 24.20 11.70
C GLU A 162 -5.01 23.40 11.52
N GLY A 163 -5.17 22.28 12.24
CA GLY A 163 -6.37 21.44 12.17
C GLY A 163 -6.39 20.44 11.01
N PHE A 164 -7.33 19.51 11.03
CA PHE A 164 -7.35 18.36 10.11
C PHE A 164 -7.59 18.73 8.64
N GLU A 165 -8.38 19.77 8.38
CA GLU A 165 -8.70 20.20 7.01
C GLU A 165 -7.49 20.82 6.29
N SER A 166 -6.48 21.28 7.04
CA SER A 166 -5.22 21.79 6.48
C SER A 166 -4.37 20.69 5.83
N LEU A 167 -4.62 19.41 6.11
CA LEU A 167 -3.84 18.30 5.59
C LEU A 167 -4.10 18.09 4.09
N THR A 168 -3.02 18.07 3.30
CA THR A 168 -3.09 18.01 1.83
C THR A 168 -2.09 17.02 1.23
N GLY A 169 -2.35 16.63 -0.02
CA GLY A 169 -1.42 15.80 -0.79
C GLY A 169 -0.08 16.49 -1.12
N ARG A 170 0.11 17.76 -0.75
CA ARG A 170 1.40 18.44 -0.89
C ARG A 170 2.33 18.17 0.28
N ASP A 171 1.80 17.67 1.40
CA ASP A 171 2.57 17.45 2.62
C ASP A 171 3.57 16.30 2.46
N GLY A 172 4.77 16.44 3.04
CA GLY A 172 5.84 15.45 3.09
C GLY A 172 6.54 15.13 1.76
N LYS A 173 7.75 14.58 1.85
CA LYS A 173 8.67 14.22 0.73
C LYS A 173 8.47 12.79 0.23
N TRP A 174 8.25 11.84 1.12
CA TRP A 174 8.11 10.40 0.91
C TRP A 174 6.70 9.91 1.21
N ILE A 175 6.10 10.36 2.31
CA ILE A 175 4.70 10.11 2.62
C ILE A 175 3.89 11.40 2.59
N GLN A 176 2.59 11.28 2.35
CA GLN A 176 1.69 12.42 2.19
C GLN A 176 0.29 12.12 2.73
N ALA A 177 -0.45 13.15 3.14
CA ALA A 177 -1.84 13.03 3.58
C ALA A 177 -2.81 13.32 2.41
N ARG A 178 -3.46 12.31 1.82
CA ARG A 178 -4.43 12.55 0.74
C ARG A 178 -5.84 12.17 1.13
N THR A 179 -6.80 12.82 0.46
CA THR A 179 -8.19 12.43 0.51
C THR A 179 -8.38 10.98 0.07
N LYS A 180 -9.14 10.21 0.85
CA LYS A 180 -9.54 8.85 0.52
C LYS A 180 -11.05 8.71 0.73
N GLY A 181 -11.78 8.28 -0.29
CA GLY A 181 -13.23 8.12 -0.20
C GLY A 181 -13.90 8.09 -1.58
N PRO A 182 -15.24 8.02 -1.64
CA PRO A 182 -15.98 7.82 -2.88
C PRO A 182 -15.97 9.02 -3.86
N GLY A 183 -15.43 10.19 -3.50
CA GLY A 183 -15.27 11.32 -4.42
C GLY A 183 -15.43 12.70 -3.76
N HIS A 184 -15.97 13.66 -4.51
CA HIS A 184 -16.26 15.02 -4.07
C HIS A 184 -17.07 15.01 -2.76
N GLY A 185 -16.57 15.70 -1.74
CA GLY A 185 -17.18 15.76 -0.39
C GLY A 185 -16.51 14.85 0.65
N SER A 186 -15.62 13.93 0.25
CA SER A 186 -14.87 13.14 1.23
C SER A 186 -13.85 14.01 1.98
N THR A 187 -14.03 14.16 3.28
CA THR A 187 -13.08 14.85 4.17
C THR A 187 -12.01 13.92 4.73
N SER A 188 -12.23 12.60 4.71
CA SER A 188 -11.28 11.66 5.31
C SER A 188 -9.93 11.65 4.58
N ARG A 189 -8.84 11.44 5.34
CA ARG A 189 -7.46 11.43 4.86
C ARG A 189 -6.80 10.08 5.13
N ALA A 190 -5.84 9.71 4.30
CA ALA A 190 -4.97 8.56 4.50
C ALA A 190 -3.51 8.95 4.21
N PHE A 191 -2.58 8.27 4.89
CA PHE A 191 -1.19 8.29 4.52
C PHE A 191 -0.99 7.51 3.22
N TYR A 192 -0.30 8.13 2.28
CA TYR A 192 0.13 7.52 1.03
C TYR A 192 1.64 7.60 0.91
N ALA A 193 2.28 6.52 0.49
CA ALA A 193 3.64 6.57 -0.04
C ALA A 193 3.61 7.22 -1.42
N ARG A 194 4.43 8.24 -1.62
CA ARG A 194 4.65 8.87 -2.93
C ARG A 194 5.31 7.88 -3.88
N LYS A 195 5.19 8.16 -5.18
CA LYS A 195 5.83 7.35 -6.23
C LYS A 195 7.35 7.23 -6.04
N SER A 196 8.00 8.28 -5.51
CA SER A 196 9.42 8.24 -5.15
C SER A 196 9.71 7.17 -4.10
N LEU A 197 8.91 7.11 -3.02
CA LEU A 197 9.04 6.07 -2.00
C LEU A 197 8.75 4.69 -2.57
N VAL A 198 7.70 4.55 -3.39
CA VAL A 198 7.37 3.25 -4.02
C VAL A 198 8.50 2.80 -4.95
N SER A 199 9.11 3.70 -5.71
CA SER A 199 10.25 3.37 -6.57
C SER A 199 11.44 2.91 -5.73
N LYS A 200 11.70 3.60 -4.62
CA LYS A 200 12.80 3.24 -3.71
C LYS A 200 12.57 1.91 -3.01
N ILE A 201 11.35 1.63 -2.56
CA ILE A 201 10.91 0.32 -2.04
C ILE A 201 11.17 -0.75 -3.09
N PHE A 202 10.75 -0.52 -4.34
CA PHE A 202 10.93 -1.47 -5.43
C PHE A 202 12.43 -1.73 -5.71
N GLU A 203 13.25 -0.68 -5.75
CA GLU A 203 14.71 -0.79 -5.93
C GLU A 203 15.42 -1.55 -4.80
N LEU A 204 15.06 -1.30 -3.53
CA LEU A 204 15.66 -1.99 -2.37
C LEU A 204 15.30 -3.48 -2.29
N SER A 205 14.32 -3.89 -3.09
CA SER A 205 13.66 -5.17 -3.02
C SER A 205 13.92 -6.05 -4.25
N SER A 206 14.71 -5.52 -5.20
CA SER A 206 15.15 -6.16 -6.44
C SER A 206 16.63 -6.49 -6.36
#